data_AF-A0A949IPC0-F1
#
_entry.id   AF-A0A949IPC0-F1
#
_cell.length_a   1.000
_cell.length_b   1.000
_cell.length_c   1.000
_cell.angle_alpha   90.00
_cell.angle_beta   90.00
_cell.angle_gamma   90.00
#
_symmetry.space_group_name_H-M   'P 1'
#
loop_
_entity.id
_entity.type
_entity.pdbx_description
1 polymer ?
#
loop_
_entity_poly.entity_id
_entity_poly.type
_entity_poly.pdbx_seq_one_letter_code
_entity_poly.pdbx_strand_id
1 'polypeptide(L)'
;MKEQSQSQSLALSRLALTLTFGLALLAADLLPCSPIGNTSAWPLWSGHCAMAQDQDPVVIDYHGYNIKGQRGQAISNDVIEKVKAQIEICDRAPVPERVHAFFKALPVTLVVSTTKPAPTSVYGGVSRQDPLGKITLQSGQLEGKPRPILLHEYLHGVNAKLITDGVNSAEIEQFYNRAKQRLANIGQDGNEYFLKNKGEFFAVTASIYLFGDIPRPPYSMKNIAEAMPAYTQYLKKLFAVDLQDVMPRSVAGASF
;
A
#
# COMPACT_ATOMS: atom_id res chain seq x y z
N MET A 1 -31.43 -11.16 58.00
CA MET A 1 -31.29 -9.75 57.55
C MET A 1 -29.81 -9.56 57.27
N LYS A 2 -29.26 -9.90 56.10
CA LYS A 2 -29.46 -9.38 54.73
C LYS A 2 -29.24 -7.87 54.59
N GLU A 3 -28.28 -7.58 53.71
CA GLU A 3 -28.06 -6.35 52.92
C GLU A 3 -27.31 -5.19 53.56
N GLN A 4 -26.03 -5.02 53.19
CA GLN A 4 -25.59 -3.94 52.30
C GLN A 4 -24.08 -4.04 52.04
N SER A 5 -23.71 -4.61 50.89
CA SER A 5 -22.39 -4.40 50.27
C SER A 5 -22.51 -4.69 48.77
N GLN A 6 -23.08 -3.75 48.04
CA GLN A 6 -23.06 -3.71 46.59
C GLN A 6 -22.90 -2.26 46.15
N SER A 7 -21.67 -1.87 45.79
CA SER A 7 -21.41 -0.73 44.90
C SER A 7 -19.91 -0.64 44.60
N GLN A 8 -19.29 -1.70 44.09
CA GLN A 8 -18.04 -1.62 43.32
C GLN A 8 -17.98 -2.76 42.32
N SER A 9 -18.70 -2.61 41.21
CA SER A 9 -18.51 -3.40 40.00
C SER A 9 -19.10 -2.58 38.88
N LEU A 10 -18.27 -2.14 37.93
CA LEU A 10 -18.60 -1.79 36.54
C LEU A 10 -17.41 -1.01 35.96
N ALA A 11 -16.44 -1.73 35.37
CA ALA A 11 -15.62 -1.28 34.23
C ALA A 11 -14.61 -2.36 33.82
N LEU A 12 -15.08 -3.57 33.51
CA LEU A 12 -14.30 -4.58 32.79
C LEU A 12 -15.21 -5.28 31.77
N SER A 13 -15.60 -4.55 30.72
CA SER A 13 -16.20 -5.17 29.53
C SER A 13 -15.07 -5.80 28.70
N ARG A 14 -14.72 -7.04 29.06
CA ARG A 14 -13.99 -7.96 28.19
C ARG A 14 -14.94 -8.42 27.09
N LEU A 15 -14.80 -7.86 25.88
CA LEU A 15 -15.35 -8.48 24.67
C LEU A 15 -14.45 -9.67 24.30
N ALA A 16 -14.80 -10.85 24.82
CA ALA A 16 -14.37 -12.12 24.26
C ALA A 16 -15.37 -12.49 23.16
N LEU A 17 -15.01 -12.28 21.90
CA LEU A 17 -15.79 -12.78 20.77
C LEU A 17 -15.18 -14.11 20.31
N THR A 18 -15.71 -15.18 20.87
CA THR A 18 -15.50 -16.56 20.41
C THR A 18 -16.26 -16.71 19.10
N LEU A 19 -15.57 -16.98 17.99
CA LEU A 19 -16.21 -17.32 16.72
C LEU A 19 -15.92 -18.78 16.38
N THR A 20 -16.86 -19.63 16.75
CA THR A 20 -17.02 -21.00 16.23
C THR A 20 -17.52 -20.91 14.79
N PHE A 21 -16.76 -21.48 13.84
CA PHE A 21 -17.27 -21.73 12.49
C PHE A 21 -17.54 -23.22 12.32
N GLY A 22 -18.81 -23.51 12.03
CA GLY A 22 -19.33 -24.84 11.76
C GLY A 22 -18.87 -25.37 10.41
N LEU A 23 -18.54 -26.65 10.40
CA LEU A 23 -18.38 -27.51 9.24
C LEU A 23 -19.78 -27.81 8.67
N ALA A 24 -20.02 -27.50 7.39
CA ALA A 24 -21.04 -28.19 6.60
C ALA A 24 -20.64 -28.22 5.12
N LEU A 25 -20.50 -29.46 4.64
CA LEU A 25 -20.42 -29.96 3.27
C LEU A 25 -21.10 -29.11 2.18
N LEU A 26 -20.48 -29.06 1.00
CA LEU A 26 -21.18 -29.44 -0.22
C LEU A 26 -20.23 -30.19 -1.17
N ALA A 27 -20.73 -31.32 -1.65
CA ALA A 27 -20.09 -32.23 -2.58
C ALA A 27 -20.00 -31.63 -3.99
N ALA A 28 -18.94 -31.98 -4.71
CA ALA A 28 -18.94 -31.93 -6.17
C ALA A 28 -18.29 -33.23 -6.67
N ASP A 29 -19.10 -33.95 -7.44
CA ASP A 29 -18.83 -35.28 -7.95
C ASP A 29 -17.60 -35.33 -8.87
N LEU A 30 -16.83 -36.40 -8.66
CA LEU A 30 -15.84 -36.91 -9.59
C LEU A 30 -16.57 -37.63 -10.72
N LEU A 31 -16.30 -37.23 -11.97
CA LEU A 31 -16.45 -38.14 -13.10
C LEU A 31 -15.15 -38.20 -13.91
N PRO A 32 -14.72 -39.42 -14.30
CA PRO A 32 -13.42 -39.67 -14.91
C PRO A 32 -13.40 -39.45 -16.43
N CYS A 33 -12.18 -39.27 -16.92
CA CYS A 33 -11.74 -39.42 -18.29
C CYS A 33 -12.47 -40.53 -19.08
N SER A 34 -12.70 -40.27 -20.36
CA SER A 34 -12.64 -41.29 -21.40
C SER A 34 -11.92 -40.72 -22.62
N PRO A 35 -10.88 -41.39 -23.14
CA PRO A 35 -10.31 -41.10 -24.44
C PRO A 35 -11.03 -41.95 -25.50
N ILE A 36 -11.42 -41.34 -26.63
CA ILE A 36 -11.78 -42.07 -27.85
C ILE A 36 -11.02 -41.44 -29.00
N GLY A 37 -10.40 -42.30 -29.80
CA GLY A 37 -9.36 -41.98 -30.76
C GLY A 37 -9.83 -41.42 -32.10
N ASN A 38 -8.87 -40.72 -32.72
CA ASN A 38 -8.37 -40.86 -34.08
C ASN A 38 -9.38 -41.09 -35.23
N THR A 39 -9.46 -40.14 -36.17
CA THR A 39 -9.11 -40.36 -37.60
C THR A 39 -9.23 -39.05 -38.41
N SER A 40 -8.11 -38.69 -39.06
CA SER A 40 -7.96 -38.05 -40.38
C SER A 40 -9.02 -37.08 -40.91
N ALA A 41 -8.64 -35.82 -41.11
CA ALA A 41 -8.72 -35.12 -42.41
C ALA A 41 -8.11 -33.71 -42.30
N TRP A 42 -7.06 -33.45 -43.07
CA TRP A 42 -6.58 -32.09 -43.32
C TRP A 42 -7.55 -31.39 -44.29
N PRO A 43 -7.83 -30.10 -44.07
CA PRO A 43 -7.71 -29.16 -45.17
C PRO A 43 -6.78 -28.00 -44.82
N LEU A 44 -5.82 -27.79 -45.72
CA LEU A 44 -4.97 -26.62 -45.89
C LEU A 44 -5.79 -25.34 -46.07
N TRP A 45 -6.15 -24.61 -45.01
CA TRP A 45 -6.56 -23.20 -45.14
C TRP A 45 -6.05 -22.37 -43.96
N SER A 46 -5.02 -21.57 -44.26
CA SER A 46 -4.70 -20.29 -43.62
C SER A 46 -4.76 -20.26 -42.09
N GLY A 47 -3.68 -20.77 -41.48
CA GLY A 47 -3.33 -20.38 -40.12
C GLY A 47 -3.15 -18.87 -40.05
N HIS A 48 -4.24 -18.16 -39.74
CA HIS A 48 -4.13 -16.91 -39.01
C HIS A 48 -3.62 -17.32 -37.63
N CYS A 49 -2.31 -17.47 -37.50
CA CYS A 49 -1.69 -17.12 -36.23
C CYS A 49 -2.11 -15.67 -36.03
N ALA A 50 -3.14 -15.47 -35.22
CA ALA A 50 -3.41 -14.18 -34.62
C ALA A 50 -2.16 -13.88 -33.80
N MET A 51 -1.19 -13.23 -34.45
CA MET A 51 -0.13 -12.51 -33.78
C MET A 51 -0.88 -11.61 -32.81
N ALA A 52 -0.82 -11.94 -31.52
CA ALA A 52 -1.37 -11.10 -30.48
C ALA A 52 -0.80 -9.71 -30.76
N GLN A 53 -1.64 -8.78 -31.23
CA GLN A 53 -1.17 -7.45 -31.56
C GLN A 53 -0.52 -6.91 -30.31
N ASP A 54 0.73 -6.50 -30.47
CA ASP A 54 1.58 -5.96 -29.43
C ASP A 54 1.06 -4.56 -29.09
N GLN A 55 -0.10 -4.50 -28.45
CA GLN A 55 -0.82 -3.27 -28.16
C GLN A 55 0.03 -2.44 -27.19
N ASP A 56 0.16 -1.15 -27.50
CA ASP A 56 0.82 -0.20 -26.62
C ASP A 56 0.13 -0.21 -25.24
N PRO A 57 0.92 -0.03 -24.15
CA PRO A 57 0.35 0.02 -22.82
C PRO A 57 -0.65 1.17 -22.72
N VAL A 58 -1.83 0.90 -22.15
CA VAL A 58 -2.81 1.95 -21.82
C VAL A 58 -2.13 2.95 -20.88
N VAL A 59 -2.23 4.24 -21.18
CA VAL A 59 -1.71 5.30 -20.32
C VAL A 59 -2.87 6.03 -19.66
N ILE A 60 -2.86 6.07 -18.33
CA ILE A 60 -3.77 6.87 -17.51
C ILE A 60 -2.99 8.12 -17.10
N ASP A 61 -3.38 9.26 -17.66
CA ASP A 61 -2.86 10.58 -17.28
C ASP A 61 -3.96 11.35 -16.53
N TYR A 62 -3.69 11.72 -15.28
CA TYR A 62 -4.67 12.35 -14.41
C TYR A 62 -3.97 13.19 -13.32
N HIS A 63 -4.29 14.50 -13.23
CA HIS A 63 -3.63 15.48 -12.33
C HIS A 63 -2.09 15.51 -12.41
N GLY A 64 -1.53 15.17 -13.58
CA GLY A 64 -0.09 15.10 -13.81
C GLY A 64 0.56 13.80 -13.28
N TYR A 65 -0.23 12.84 -12.83
CA TYR A 65 0.23 11.48 -12.55
C TYR A 65 0.15 10.65 -13.83
N ASN A 66 1.23 9.94 -14.15
CA ASN A 66 1.30 9.05 -15.31
C ASN A 66 1.37 7.58 -14.86
N ILE A 67 0.29 6.84 -15.06
CA ILE A 67 0.22 5.41 -14.74
C ILE A 67 0.09 4.61 -16.03
N LYS A 68 1.03 3.68 -16.25
CA LYS A 68 1.05 2.84 -17.45
C LYS A 68 0.50 1.46 -17.13
N GLY A 69 -0.43 0.97 -17.92
CA GLY A 69 -0.84 -0.43 -17.90
C GLY A 69 0.30 -1.34 -18.28
N GLN A 70 0.31 -2.56 -17.75
CA GLN A 70 1.20 -3.60 -18.24
C GLN A 70 0.84 -3.92 -19.70
N ARG A 71 1.87 -4.05 -20.54
CA ARG A 71 1.71 -4.33 -21.98
C ARG A 71 0.86 -5.58 -22.22
N GLY A 72 -0.03 -5.50 -23.20
CA GLY A 72 -0.92 -6.60 -23.58
C GLY A 72 -2.08 -6.88 -22.60
N GLN A 73 -2.23 -6.09 -21.53
CA GLN A 73 -3.38 -6.20 -20.63
C GLN A 73 -4.46 -5.17 -20.97
N ALA A 74 -5.69 -5.66 -21.18
CA ALA A 74 -6.85 -4.81 -21.27
C ALA A 74 -7.21 -4.27 -19.87
N ILE A 75 -7.44 -2.97 -19.76
CA ILE A 75 -7.84 -2.30 -18.52
C ILE A 75 -9.28 -1.80 -18.70
N SER A 76 -10.17 -2.20 -17.80
CA SER A 76 -11.57 -1.76 -17.83
C SER A 76 -11.72 -0.32 -17.32
N ASN A 77 -12.79 0.36 -17.75
CA ASN A 77 -13.11 1.70 -17.25
C ASN A 77 -13.30 1.73 -15.72
N ASP A 78 -13.86 0.67 -15.13
CA ASP A 78 -14.00 0.55 -13.67
C ASP A 78 -12.63 0.56 -12.96
N VAL A 79 -11.63 -0.16 -13.49
CA VAL A 79 -10.27 -0.12 -12.94
C VAL A 79 -9.65 1.26 -13.10
N ILE A 80 -9.87 1.95 -14.23
CA ILE A 80 -9.39 3.33 -14.44
C ILE A 80 -9.97 4.27 -13.39
N GLU A 81 -11.28 4.21 -13.12
CA GLU A 81 -11.92 5.07 -12.11
C GLU A 81 -11.42 4.76 -10.69
N LYS A 82 -11.18 3.49 -10.36
CA LYS A 82 -10.55 3.10 -9.08
C LYS A 82 -9.12 3.64 -8.96
N VAL A 83 -8.34 3.63 -10.04
CA VAL A 83 -7.00 4.20 -10.07
C VAL A 83 -7.04 5.72 -9.90
N LYS A 84 -7.96 6.42 -10.58
CA LYS A 84 -8.17 7.86 -10.38
C LYS A 84 -8.55 8.17 -8.93
N ALA A 85 -9.40 7.36 -8.30
CA ALA A 85 -9.73 7.53 -6.88
C ALA A 85 -8.49 7.39 -5.97
N GLN A 86 -7.52 6.54 -6.30
CA GLN A 86 -6.24 6.48 -5.59
C GLN A 86 -5.38 7.73 -5.84
N ILE A 87 -5.36 8.25 -7.06
CA ILE A 87 -4.67 9.50 -7.40
C ILE A 87 -5.28 10.68 -6.62
N GLU A 88 -6.61 10.77 -6.53
CA GLU A 88 -7.32 11.79 -5.73
C GLU A 88 -6.97 11.75 -4.24
N ILE A 89 -6.62 10.57 -3.70
CA ILE A 89 -6.12 10.45 -2.32
C ILE A 89 -4.71 11.05 -2.22
N CYS A 90 -3.86 10.75 -3.20
CA CYS A 90 -2.48 11.24 -3.22
C CYS A 90 -2.43 12.75 -3.42
N ASP A 91 -3.21 13.28 -4.37
CA ASP A 91 -3.25 14.70 -4.73
C ASP A 91 -3.78 15.59 -3.59
N ARG A 92 -4.79 15.11 -2.84
CA ARG A 92 -5.33 15.81 -1.66
C ARG A 92 -4.52 15.63 -0.39
N ALA A 93 -3.48 14.79 -0.39
CA ALA A 93 -2.65 14.59 0.80
C ALA A 93 -1.96 15.91 1.19
N PRO A 94 -1.99 16.31 2.47
CA PRO A 94 -1.39 17.57 2.92
C PRO A 94 0.13 17.41 3.05
N VAL A 95 0.82 17.27 1.92
CA VAL A 95 2.28 17.12 1.83
C VAL A 95 2.91 18.34 1.15
N PRO A 96 4.22 18.60 1.37
CA PRO A 96 4.93 19.68 0.71
C PRO A 96 4.96 19.49 -0.82
N GLU A 97 5.07 20.56 -1.59
CA GLU A 97 5.10 20.51 -3.07
C GLU A 97 6.21 19.59 -3.60
N ARG A 98 7.39 19.58 -2.95
CA ARG A 98 8.49 18.67 -3.33
C ARG A 98 8.10 17.19 -3.24
N VAL A 99 7.19 16.83 -2.34
CA VAL A 99 6.71 15.46 -2.16
C VAL A 99 5.66 15.13 -3.23
N HIS A 100 4.75 16.07 -3.53
CA HIS A 100 3.84 15.93 -4.68
C HIS A 100 4.58 15.77 -6.00
N ALA A 101 5.61 16.61 -6.24
CA ALA A 101 6.47 16.50 -7.41
C ALA A 101 7.16 15.13 -7.48
N PHE A 102 7.64 14.62 -6.34
CA PHE A 102 8.20 13.26 -6.27
C PHE A 102 7.16 12.18 -6.61
N PHE A 103 5.92 12.29 -6.11
CA PHE A 103 4.86 11.34 -6.44
C PHE A 103 4.58 11.31 -7.96
N LYS A 104 4.45 12.49 -8.58
CA LYS A 104 4.19 12.64 -10.02
C LYS A 104 5.36 12.14 -10.89
N ALA A 105 6.59 12.22 -10.39
CA ALA A 105 7.78 11.76 -11.10
C ALA A 105 8.04 10.26 -10.97
N LEU A 106 7.47 9.58 -9.97
CA LEU A 106 7.76 8.18 -9.71
C LEU A 106 6.97 7.27 -10.68
N PRO A 107 7.64 6.39 -11.45
CA PRO A 107 6.96 5.52 -12.41
C PRO A 107 5.99 4.55 -11.72
N VAL A 108 4.75 4.48 -12.23
CA VAL A 108 3.75 3.52 -11.77
C VAL A 108 3.31 2.62 -12.93
N THR A 109 3.43 1.31 -12.73
CA THR A 109 2.89 0.28 -13.63
C THR A 109 1.64 -0.34 -12.99
N LEU A 110 0.49 -0.26 -13.66
CA LEU A 110 -0.72 -0.95 -13.29
C LEU A 110 -0.74 -2.35 -13.88
N VAL A 111 -0.87 -3.35 -13.01
CA VAL A 111 -1.02 -4.76 -13.39
C VAL A 111 -2.45 -5.19 -13.08
N VAL A 112 -3.15 -5.69 -14.10
CA VAL A 112 -4.47 -6.27 -13.97
C VAL A 112 -4.33 -7.68 -13.39
N SER A 113 -4.77 -7.84 -12.15
CA SER A 113 -4.76 -9.14 -11.46
C SER A 113 -6.17 -9.70 -11.34
N THR A 114 -6.39 -10.86 -11.94
CA THR A 114 -7.64 -11.63 -11.80
C THR A 114 -7.53 -12.75 -10.76
N THR A 115 -6.34 -13.00 -10.20
CA THR A 115 -6.10 -14.06 -9.22
C THR A 115 -6.63 -13.68 -7.83
N LYS A 116 -7.07 -14.68 -7.06
CA LYS A 116 -7.47 -14.53 -5.65
C LYS A 116 -6.62 -15.46 -4.75
N PRO A 117 -5.92 -14.94 -3.72
CA PRO A 117 -5.79 -13.51 -3.41
C PRO A 117 -4.97 -12.79 -4.49
N ALA A 118 -5.29 -11.51 -4.71
CA ALA A 118 -4.50 -10.67 -5.61
C ALA A 118 -3.10 -10.44 -5.03
N PRO A 119 -2.04 -10.36 -5.86
CA PRO A 119 -0.72 -9.96 -5.41
C PRO A 119 -0.76 -8.58 -4.74
N THR A 120 0.22 -8.31 -3.88
CA THR A 120 0.36 -6.99 -3.26
C THR A 120 0.95 -5.98 -4.23
N SER A 121 0.44 -4.76 -4.18
CA SER A 121 1.12 -3.60 -4.74
C SER A 121 2.44 -3.40 -4.01
N VAL A 122 3.42 -2.83 -4.70
CA VAL A 122 4.77 -2.72 -4.15
C VAL A 122 5.55 -1.58 -4.79
N TYR A 123 6.22 -0.80 -3.96
CA TYR A 123 7.37 0.02 -4.32
C TYR A 123 8.66 -0.81 -4.31
N GLY A 124 9.47 -0.67 -5.36
CA GLY A 124 10.79 -1.30 -5.41
C GLY A 124 11.52 -1.08 -6.74
N GLY A 125 12.43 -1.98 -7.08
CA GLY A 125 13.02 -2.04 -8.43
C GLY A 125 13.94 -0.87 -8.78
N VAL A 126 14.64 -0.28 -7.79
CA VAL A 126 15.66 0.74 -8.06
C VAL A 126 16.72 0.15 -9.00
N SER A 127 16.91 0.81 -10.14
CA SER A 127 17.85 0.39 -11.19
C SER A 127 18.49 1.61 -11.85
N ARG A 128 19.38 1.39 -12.81
CA ARG A 128 19.94 2.50 -13.62
C ARG A 128 18.84 3.19 -14.46
N GLN A 129 17.84 2.44 -14.89
CA GLN A 129 16.70 2.94 -15.68
C GLN A 129 15.65 3.61 -14.80
N ASP A 130 15.46 3.09 -13.58
CA ASP A 130 14.50 3.58 -12.59
C ASP A 130 15.24 4.05 -11.32
N PRO A 131 16.00 5.17 -11.36
CA PRO A 131 16.83 5.59 -10.22
C PRO A 131 16.01 6.02 -8.99
N LEU A 132 14.75 6.43 -9.19
CA LEU A 132 13.80 6.71 -8.11
C LEU A 132 13.10 5.44 -7.58
N GLY A 133 13.27 4.29 -8.25
CA GLY A 133 12.43 3.11 -8.08
C GLY A 133 11.17 3.19 -8.91
N LYS A 134 10.27 2.22 -8.74
CA LYS A 134 8.97 2.15 -9.40
C LYS A 134 7.92 1.52 -8.50
N ILE A 135 6.66 1.82 -8.78
CA ILE A 135 5.51 1.20 -8.15
C ILE A 135 4.87 0.21 -9.13
N THR A 136 4.62 -1.01 -8.65
CA THR A 136 3.68 -1.94 -9.30
C THR A 136 2.37 -1.88 -8.54
N LEU A 137 1.33 -1.33 -9.15
CA LEU A 137 -0.01 -1.23 -8.58
C LEU A 137 -0.87 -2.40 -9.07
N GLN A 138 -1.44 -3.17 -8.16
CA GLN A 138 -2.23 -4.36 -8.48
C GLN A 138 -3.73 -4.03 -8.47
N SER A 139 -4.41 -4.16 -9.61
CA SER A 139 -5.84 -3.78 -9.73
C SER A 139 -6.73 -4.53 -8.74
N GLY A 140 -6.44 -5.81 -8.48
CA GLY A 140 -7.20 -6.65 -7.55
C GLY A 140 -7.15 -6.17 -6.09
N GLN A 141 -6.26 -5.23 -5.74
CA GLN A 141 -6.24 -4.62 -4.41
C GLN A 141 -7.13 -3.38 -4.29
N LEU A 142 -7.54 -2.78 -5.41
CA LEU A 142 -8.34 -1.56 -5.46
C LEU A 142 -9.83 -1.80 -5.17
N GLU A 143 -10.20 -3.06 -4.93
CA GLU A 143 -11.57 -3.44 -4.57
C GLU A 143 -11.93 -3.05 -3.12
N GLY A 144 -13.21 -2.74 -2.92
CA GLY A 144 -13.81 -2.52 -1.62
C GLY A 144 -13.70 -1.10 -1.08
N LYS A 145 -13.61 -0.96 0.25
CA LYS A 145 -13.62 0.35 0.93
C LYS A 145 -12.40 1.20 0.52
N PRO A 146 -12.55 2.55 0.49
CA PRO A 146 -11.44 3.47 0.22
C PRO A 146 -10.27 3.20 1.17
N ARG A 147 -9.11 2.91 0.59
CA ARG A 147 -7.85 2.70 1.30
C ARG A 147 -6.74 3.42 0.54
N PRO A 148 -5.75 4.01 1.22
CA PRO A 148 -4.67 4.78 0.59
C PRO A 148 -3.57 3.86 0.04
N ILE A 149 -3.90 2.94 -0.88
CA ILE A 149 -2.95 1.93 -1.39
C ILE A 149 -1.82 2.61 -2.17
N LEU A 150 -2.16 3.48 -3.13
CA LEU A 150 -1.13 4.16 -3.92
C LEU A 150 -0.30 5.13 -3.06
N LEU A 151 -0.95 5.84 -2.13
CA LEU A 151 -0.26 6.72 -1.18
C LEU A 151 0.72 5.95 -0.30
N HIS A 152 0.34 4.75 0.16
CA HIS A 152 1.23 3.86 0.92
C HIS A 152 2.49 3.49 0.12
N GLU A 153 2.35 3.11 -1.15
CA GLU A 153 3.50 2.80 -2.01
C GLU A 153 4.37 4.04 -2.29
N TYR A 154 3.76 5.21 -2.49
CA TYR A 154 4.53 6.44 -2.60
C TYR A 154 5.33 6.77 -1.34
N LEU A 155 4.77 6.49 -0.16
CA LEU A 155 5.45 6.71 1.11
C LEU A 155 6.64 5.76 1.31
N HIS A 156 6.61 4.56 0.74
CA HIS A 156 7.83 3.75 0.63
C HIS A 156 8.90 4.46 -0.21
N GLY A 157 8.52 5.08 -1.33
CA GLY A 157 9.43 5.91 -2.14
C GLY A 157 9.99 7.12 -1.38
N VAL A 158 9.15 7.83 -0.62
CA VAL A 158 9.58 8.95 0.24
C VAL A 158 10.60 8.47 1.26
N ASN A 159 10.30 7.36 1.95
CA ASN A 159 11.23 6.77 2.91
C ASN A 159 12.56 6.41 2.24
N ALA A 160 12.53 5.84 1.04
CA ALA A 160 13.75 5.43 0.36
C ALA A 160 14.58 6.58 -0.20
N LYS A 161 13.97 7.73 -0.54
CA LYS A 161 14.61 8.76 -1.38
C LYS A 161 14.67 10.16 -0.79
N LEU A 162 13.71 10.53 0.05
CA LEU A 162 13.59 11.90 0.56
C LEU A 162 13.96 12.03 2.04
N ILE A 163 13.93 10.93 2.79
CA ILE A 163 14.35 10.91 4.19
C ILE A 163 15.86 10.70 4.26
N THR A 164 16.54 11.44 5.14
CA THR A 164 17.97 11.27 5.41
C THR A 164 18.26 9.82 5.81
N ASP A 165 19.29 9.24 5.20
CA ASP A 165 19.67 7.82 5.32
C ASP A 165 18.62 6.82 4.81
N GLY A 166 17.52 7.33 4.25
CA GLY A 166 16.47 6.58 3.58
C GLY A 166 15.89 5.45 4.43
N VAL A 167 15.79 4.26 3.83
CA VAL A 167 15.36 3.03 4.51
C VAL A 167 16.24 2.65 5.71
N ASN A 168 17.44 3.22 5.84
CA ASN A 168 18.35 3.01 6.95
C ASN A 168 18.25 4.08 8.05
N SER A 169 17.25 4.98 8.00
CA SER A 169 17.03 6.02 9.01
C SER A 169 17.00 5.45 10.43
N ALA A 170 18.00 5.85 11.24
CA ALA A 170 18.09 5.48 12.65
C ALA A 170 16.92 6.05 13.47
N GLU A 171 16.40 7.21 13.07
CA GLU A 171 15.26 7.85 13.73
C GLU A 171 13.97 7.02 13.54
N ILE A 172 13.67 6.59 12.30
CA ILE A 172 12.52 5.70 12.04
C ILE A 172 12.69 4.36 12.76
N GLU A 173 13.91 3.83 12.81
CA GLU A 173 14.22 2.58 13.51
C GLU A 173 13.95 2.67 15.02
N GLN A 174 14.28 3.80 15.66
CA GLN A 174 13.96 4.03 17.06
C GLN A 174 12.44 4.03 17.31
N PHE A 175 11.66 4.69 16.45
CA PHE A 175 10.19 4.69 16.56
C PHE A 175 9.60 3.30 16.35
N TYR A 176 10.09 2.57 15.34
CA TYR A 176 9.70 1.20 15.07
C TYR A 176 9.97 0.27 16.26
N ASN A 177 11.17 0.32 16.83
CA ASN A 177 11.54 -0.50 18.00
C ASN A 177 10.70 -0.15 19.24
N ARG A 178 10.42 1.13 19.45
CA ARG A 178 9.52 1.57 20.53
C ARG A 178 8.09 1.06 20.34
N ALA A 179 7.57 1.06 19.10
CA ALA A 179 6.25 0.50 18.80
C ALA A 179 6.19 -1.00 19.13
N LYS A 180 7.19 -1.77 18.70
CA LYS A 180 7.31 -3.21 19.03
C LYS A 180 7.32 -3.45 20.54
N GLN A 181 8.14 -2.69 21.27
CA GLN A 181 8.24 -2.82 22.72
C GLN A 181 6.90 -2.55 23.41
N ARG A 182 6.14 -1.54 22.96
CA ARG A 182 4.82 -1.23 23.52
C ARG A 182 3.81 -2.35 23.30
N LEU A 183 3.79 -2.96 22.10
CA LEU A 183 2.88 -4.08 21.83
C LEU A 183 3.26 -5.33 22.64
N ALA A 184 4.56 -5.62 22.76
CA ALA A 184 5.05 -6.70 23.60
C ALA A 184 4.63 -6.51 25.07
N ASN A 185 4.67 -5.27 25.59
CA ASN A 185 4.26 -4.96 26.96
C ASN A 185 2.77 -5.20 27.25
N ILE A 186 1.92 -5.25 26.22
CA ILE A 186 0.48 -5.56 26.36
C ILE A 186 0.14 -6.99 25.89
N GLY A 187 1.16 -7.85 25.71
CA GLY A 187 0.99 -9.25 25.34
C GLY A 187 0.61 -9.48 23.88
N GLN A 188 0.83 -8.50 22.99
CA GLN A 188 0.68 -8.68 21.55
C GLN A 188 1.98 -9.20 20.94
N ASP A 189 1.85 -10.10 19.98
CA ASP A 189 2.95 -10.86 19.38
C ASP A 189 3.71 -10.10 18.28
N GLY A 190 3.28 -8.89 17.93
CA GLY A 190 3.96 -8.05 16.95
C GLY A 190 3.72 -8.47 15.49
N ASN A 191 2.75 -9.36 15.25
CA ASN A 191 2.41 -9.86 13.92
C ASN A 191 1.53 -8.89 13.11
N GLU A 192 1.30 -7.68 13.61
CA GLU A 192 0.58 -6.65 12.90
C GLU A 192 1.33 -6.23 11.62
N TYR A 193 0.59 -6.04 10.53
CA TYR A 193 1.16 -5.74 9.21
C TYR A 193 2.17 -4.56 9.23
N PHE A 194 1.85 -3.50 9.98
CA PHE A 194 2.72 -2.33 10.09
C PHE A 194 4.02 -2.59 10.89
N LEU A 195 4.14 -3.72 11.59
CA LEU A 195 5.36 -4.10 12.30
C LEU A 195 6.25 -5.09 11.54
N LYS A 196 5.84 -5.50 10.32
CA LYS A 196 6.60 -6.43 9.48
C LYS A 196 8.06 -5.98 9.26
N ASN A 197 8.28 -4.69 9.04
CA ASN A 197 9.61 -4.07 9.03
C ASN A 197 9.48 -2.54 9.23
N LYS A 198 10.61 -1.84 9.41
CA LYS A 198 10.63 -0.38 9.62
C LYS A 198 10.07 0.43 8.44
N GLY A 199 10.17 -0.09 7.21
CA GLY A 199 9.61 0.54 6.02
C GLY A 199 8.08 0.50 6.01
N GLU A 200 7.50 -0.66 6.32
CA GLU A 200 6.05 -0.85 6.49
C GLU A 200 5.51 -0.02 7.65
N PHE A 201 6.25 0.02 8.76
CA PHE A 201 5.92 0.87 9.91
C PHE A 201 5.76 2.32 9.49
N PHE A 202 6.75 2.88 8.80
CA PHE A 202 6.67 4.24 8.28
C PHE A 202 5.52 4.41 7.29
N ALA A 203 5.42 3.56 6.25
CA ALA A 203 4.45 3.73 5.19
C ALA A 203 3.00 3.63 5.70
N VAL A 204 2.69 2.69 6.60
CA VAL A 204 1.35 2.56 7.18
C VAL A 204 1.02 3.76 8.07
N THR A 205 1.90 4.12 9.00
CA THR A 205 1.60 5.19 9.97
C THR A 205 1.59 6.57 9.32
N ALA A 206 2.44 6.83 8.33
CA ALA A 206 2.38 8.04 7.52
C ALA A 206 1.14 8.08 6.61
N SER A 207 0.67 6.92 6.10
CA SER A 207 -0.60 6.86 5.38
C SER A 207 -1.75 7.26 6.29
N ILE A 208 -1.78 6.77 7.52
CA ILE A 208 -2.78 7.15 8.53
C ILE A 208 -2.69 8.64 8.85
N TYR A 209 -1.48 9.18 8.96
CA TYR A 209 -1.25 10.62 9.18
C TYR A 209 -1.85 11.51 8.10
N LEU A 210 -1.66 11.14 6.83
CA LEU A 210 -2.07 11.96 5.69
C LEU A 210 -3.52 11.71 5.24
N PHE A 211 -3.99 10.47 5.37
CA PHE A 211 -5.33 10.07 4.91
C PHE A 211 -6.38 10.09 6.03
N GLY A 212 -5.95 9.93 7.29
CA GLY A 212 -6.83 9.74 8.44
C GLY A 212 -7.08 8.25 8.75
N ASP A 213 -8.27 7.97 9.27
CA ASP A 213 -8.62 6.65 9.79
C ASP A 213 -8.70 5.59 8.69
N ILE A 214 -8.07 4.43 8.92
CA ILE A 214 -8.11 3.29 8.00
C ILE A 214 -8.71 2.08 8.71
N PRO A 215 -9.36 1.13 7.98
CA PRO A 215 -10.03 -0.02 8.59
C PRO A 215 -9.07 -1.12 9.10
N ARG A 216 -7.83 -0.77 9.47
CA ARG A 216 -6.79 -1.69 9.98
C ARG A 216 -5.99 -1.02 11.11
N PRO A 217 -5.53 -1.77 12.13
CA PRO A 217 -4.68 -1.21 13.19
C PRO A 217 -3.44 -0.48 12.63
N PRO A 218 -2.98 0.64 13.22
CA PRO A 218 -3.44 1.25 14.47
C PRO A 218 -4.77 2.02 14.40
N TYR A 219 -5.57 1.85 13.34
CA TYR A 219 -6.97 2.27 13.17
C TYR A 219 -7.19 3.78 12.99
N SER A 220 -6.40 4.63 13.65
CA SER A 220 -6.57 6.08 13.60
C SER A 220 -5.30 6.86 13.95
N MET A 221 -5.25 8.12 13.54
CA MET A 221 -4.21 9.05 13.99
C MET A 221 -4.26 9.32 15.49
N LYS A 222 -5.46 9.30 16.08
CA LYS A 222 -5.64 9.46 17.53
C LYS A 222 -4.83 8.41 18.29
N ASN A 223 -4.91 7.15 17.88
CA ASN A 223 -4.18 6.06 18.53
C ASN A 223 -2.66 6.24 18.40
N ILE A 224 -2.17 6.70 17.25
CA ILE A 224 -0.74 7.00 17.06
C ILE A 224 -0.31 8.16 17.96
N ALA A 225 -1.09 9.24 18.02
CA ALA A 225 -0.78 10.42 18.82
C ALA A 225 -0.74 10.14 20.33
N GLU A 226 -1.67 9.31 20.83
CA GLU A 226 -1.70 8.88 22.23
C GLU A 226 -0.54 7.92 22.56
N ALA A 227 -0.23 6.98 21.66
CA ALA A 227 0.80 5.98 21.89
C ALA A 227 2.23 6.52 21.70
N MET A 228 2.44 7.42 20.74
CA MET A 228 3.76 7.86 20.29
C MET A 228 3.76 9.37 19.91
N PRO A 229 3.56 10.28 20.87
CA PRO A 229 3.46 11.72 20.60
C PRO A 229 4.72 12.29 19.91
N ALA A 230 5.91 11.82 20.28
CA ALA A 230 7.17 12.20 19.62
C ALA A 230 7.19 11.80 18.13
N TYR A 231 6.60 10.64 17.79
CA TYR A 231 6.51 10.20 16.40
C TYR A 231 5.50 11.04 15.60
N THR A 232 4.38 11.41 16.21
CA THR A 232 3.42 12.34 15.60
C THR A 232 4.06 13.71 15.34
N GLN A 233 4.91 14.20 16.24
CA GLN A 233 5.68 15.43 16.00
C GLN A 233 6.69 15.26 14.86
N TYR A 234 7.35 14.11 14.76
CA TYR A 234 8.22 13.78 13.64
C TYR A 234 7.47 13.81 12.29
N LEU A 235 6.32 13.13 12.19
CA LEU A 235 5.49 13.13 10.98
C LEU A 235 4.99 14.55 10.63
N LYS A 236 4.62 15.33 11.64
CA LYS A 236 4.25 16.74 11.46
C LYS A 236 5.41 17.56 10.89
N LYS A 237 6.64 17.40 11.40
CA LYS A 237 7.82 18.10 10.85
C LYS A 237 8.16 17.63 9.43
N LEU A 238 7.95 16.35 9.15
CA LEU A 238 8.22 15.78 7.83
C LEU A 238 7.27 16.30 6.74
N PHE A 239 5.98 16.49 7.08
CA PHE A 239 4.93 16.82 6.12
C PHE A 239 4.36 18.26 6.20
N ALA A 240 4.57 19.01 7.30
CA ALA A 240 4.18 20.43 7.40
C ALA A 240 5.39 21.35 7.18
N VAL A 241 5.31 22.25 6.19
CA VAL A 241 6.36 23.20 5.73
C VAL A 241 6.21 24.60 6.39
N ASP A 242 7.16 25.56 6.51
CA ASP A 242 8.53 25.79 5.98
C ASP A 242 9.24 26.96 6.72
N LEU A 243 10.58 27.05 6.82
CA LEU A 243 11.34 28.32 7.01
C LEU A 243 12.84 28.13 6.62
N GLN A 244 13.19 28.36 5.34
CA GLN A 244 14.57 28.51 4.78
C GLN A 244 15.53 27.28 4.74
N ASP A 245 15.22 26.12 5.31
CA ASP A 245 16.22 25.06 5.58
C ASP A 245 16.56 24.08 4.44
N VAL A 246 16.04 24.29 3.23
CA VAL A 246 16.66 23.77 2.01
C VAL A 246 17.40 24.93 1.37
N MET A 247 18.67 25.12 1.74
CA MET A 247 19.80 25.73 0.99
C MET A 247 20.72 26.52 1.95
N PRO A 248 22.05 26.61 1.72
CA PRO A 248 22.77 26.27 0.50
C PRO A 248 23.90 25.26 0.75
N ARG A 249 24.06 24.24 -0.10
CA ARG A 249 25.44 23.83 -0.39
C ARG A 249 25.90 24.70 -1.53
N SER A 250 26.76 25.64 -1.18
CA SER A 250 27.60 26.38 -2.10
C SER A 250 28.06 25.46 -3.23
N VAL A 251 27.65 25.73 -4.47
CA VAL A 251 28.54 25.47 -5.58
C VAL A 251 29.60 26.55 -5.50
N ALA A 252 30.63 26.26 -4.70
CA ALA A 252 31.93 26.86 -4.94
C ALA A 252 32.31 26.49 -6.39
N GLY A 253 32.49 27.51 -7.24
CA GLY A 253 33.14 27.37 -8.53
C GLY A 253 32.20 27.25 -9.73
N ALA A 254 31.73 28.40 -10.22
CA ALA A 254 31.60 28.64 -11.65
C ALA A 254 31.64 30.15 -11.90
N SER A 255 32.84 30.72 -11.82
CA SER A 255 33.18 31.85 -12.68
C SER A 255 33.48 31.26 -14.05
N PHE A 256 32.78 31.71 -15.09
CA PHE A 256 33.27 32.09 -16.42
C PHE A 256 32.08 32.61 -17.22
#